data_AF-A0A836SI92-F1
#
_entry.id   AF-A0A836SI92-F1
#
_cell.length_a   1.000
_cell.length_b   1.000
_cell.length_c   1.000
_cell.angle_alpha   90.00
_cell.angle_beta   90.00
_cell.angle_gamma   90.00
#
_symmetry.space_group_name_H-M   'P 1'
#
loop_
_entity.id
_entity.type
_entity.pdbx_description
1 polymer ?
#
loop_
_entity_poly.entity_id
_entity_poly.type
_entity_poly.pdbx_seq_one_letter_code
_entity_poly.pdbx_strand_id
1 'polypeptide(L)'
;MIYNLDRLKHQLDTHHLDAVIAATRENILYFTGFDPVIKTLNPYYGQCYAVITRDAPERVNIVHSIGEIDQLLDARTPLGEVHYYGRFYREQSPLAKLTDEEKQLQHWSIVDNAYDSPDKALSALLIALNLKNSRIGYDQNGFSPAALAGLQSNFSETQLIQASEDYLCRKVYCSLIPKSG
;
A
#
# COMPACT_ATOMS: atom_id res chain seq x y z
N MET A 1 2.33 15.76 -4.30
CA MET A 1 1.50 14.88 -3.44
C MET A 1 0.08 14.91 -3.96
N ILE A 2 -0.52 13.74 -4.22
CA ILE A 2 -1.77 13.63 -4.98
C ILE A 2 -3.03 13.56 -4.12
N TYR A 3 -2.90 13.24 -2.82
CA TYR A 3 -4.02 13.18 -1.88
C TYR A 3 -4.04 14.41 -0.97
N ASN A 4 -5.20 14.65 -0.35
CA ASN A 4 -5.39 15.71 0.62
C ASN A 4 -4.76 15.34 1.97
N LEU A 5 -3.53 15.83 2.19
CA LEU A 5 -2.74 15.57 3.39
C LEU A 5 -3.40 16.10 4.67
N ASP A 6 -3.94 17.32 4.64
CA ASP A 6 -4.56 17.95 5.82
C ASP A 6 -5.80 17.19 6.26
N ARG A 7 -6.60 16.74 5.29
CA ARG A 7 -7.74 15.88 5.56
C ARG A 7 -7.29 14.55 6.17
N LEU A 8 -6.26 13.91 5.61
CA LEU A 8 -5.75 12.65 6.15
C LEU A 8 -5.29 12.82 7.61
N LYS A 9 -4.47 13.84 7.90
CA LYS A 9 -4.00 14.17 9.25
C LYS A 9 -5.18 14.36 10.21
N HIS A 10 -6.17 15.16 9.81
CA HIS A 10 -7.36 15.39 10.61
C HIS A 10 -8.13 14.10 10.92
N GLN A 11 -8.25 13.19 9.94
CA GLN A 11 -8.91 11.90 10.16
C GLN A 11 -8.10 10.98 11.09
N LEU A 12 -6.77 10.90 10.90
CA LEU A 12 -5.89 10.13 11.79
C LEU A 12 -5.99 10.64 13.24
N ASP A 13 -5.98 11.96 13.44
CA ASP A 13 -6.10 12.57 14.76
C ASP A 13 -7.47 12.35 15.41
N THR A 14 -8.55 12.60 14.66
CA THR A 14 -9.94 12.51 15.16
C THR A 14 -10.29 11.09 15.60
N HIS A 15 -9.76 10.08 14.92
CA HIS A 15 -10.06 8.68 15.17
C HIS A 15 -8.96 7.95 15.97
N HIS A 16 -7.95 8.70 16.41
CA HIS A 16 -6.79 8.20 17.14
C HIS A 16 -6.09 7.04 16.43
N LEU A 17 -5.98 7.11 15.11
CA LEU A 17 -5.33 6.09 14.28
C LEU A 17 -3.84 6.37 14.16
N ASP A 18 -3.02 5.35 14.37
CA ASP A 18 -1.58 5.43 14.16
C ASP A 18 -1.19 5.21 12.70
N ALA A 19 -2.04 4.51 11.95
CA ALA A 19 -1.86 4.28 10.52
C ALA A 19 -3.18 3.96 9.80
N VAL A 20 -3.15 4.06 8.47
CA VAL A 20 -4.18 3.52 7.58
C VAL A 20 -3.58 2.58 6.54
N ILE A 21 -4.30 1.49 6.22
CA ILE A 21 -3.97 0.55 5.15
C ILE A 21 -5.02 0.67 4.04
N ALA A 22 -4.62 1.23 2.91
CA ALA A 22 -5.38 1.20 1.67
C ALA A 22 -5.17 -0.13 0.93
N ALA A 23 -6.26 -0.75 0.47
CA ALA A 23 -6.22 -2.08 -0.14
C ALA A 23 -7.11 -2.20 -1.40
N THR A 24 -8.06 -1.30 -1.62
CA THR A 24 -8.77 -1.21 -2.91
C THR A 24 -7.91 -0.51 -3.94
N ARG A 25 -8.14 -0.82 -5.22
CA ARG A 25 -7.45 -0.19 -6.35
C ARG A 25 -7.53 1.34 -6.28
N GLU A 26 -8.74 1.85 -6.02
CA GLU A 26 -9.02 3.29 -5.98
C GLU A 26 -8.25 3.99 -4.86
N ASN A 27 -8.19 3.38 -3.67
CA ASN A 27 -7.47 3.96 -2.55
C ASN A 27 -5.95 3.88 -2.76
N ILE A 28 -5.44 2.79 -3.31
CA ILE A 28 -4.01 2.68 -3.64
C ILE A 28 -3.63 3.74 -4.67
N LEU A 29 -4.41 3.88 -5.75
CA LEU A 29 -4.19 4.94 -6.75
C LEU A 29 -4.24 6.34 -6.14
N TYR A 30 -5.20 6.60 -5.26
CA TYR A 30 -5.34 7.89 -4.59
C TYR A 30 -4.13 8.26 -3.73
N PHE A 31 -3.53 7.32 -3.00
CA PHE A 31 -2.36 7.60 -2.15
C PHE A 31 -1.03 7.58 -2.90
N THR A 32 -0.89 6.67 -3.87
CA THR A 32 0.40 6.38 -4.50
C THR A 32 0.57 7.04 -5.85
N GLY A 33 -0.49 7.13 -6.66
CA GLY A 33 -0.47 7.65 -8.02
C GLY A 33 -0.27 6.60 -9.10
N PHE A 34 0.07 5.37 -8.72
CA PHE A 34 0.10 4.24 -9.63
C PHE A 34 -1.17 3.40 -9.51
N ASP A 35 -1.53 2.71 -10.59
CA ASP A 35 -2.71 1.86 -10.66
C ASP A 35 -2.30 0.39 -10.60
N PRO A 36 -2.46 -0.32 -9.46
CA PRO A 36 -1.98 -1.69 -9.30
C PRO A 36 -2.66 -2.66 -10.28
N VAL A 37 -1.89 -3.24 -11.20
CA VAL A 37 -2.41 -4.19 -12.21
C VAL A 37 -3.00 -5.42 -11.52
N ILE A 38 -2.38 -5.91 -10.45
CA ILE A 38 -2.89 -7.05 -9.67
C ILE A 38 -4.32 -6.83 -9.15
N LYS A 39 -4.70 -5.58 -8.83
CA LYS A 39 -6.06 -5.23 -8.39
C LYS A 39 -7.01 -4.96 -9.54
N THR A 40 -6.50 -4.71 -10.75
CA THR A 40 -7.30 -4.68 -11.97
C THR A 40 -7.65 -6.08 -12.43
N LEU A 41 -6.67 -6.99 -12.45
CA LEU A 41 -6.85 -8.38 -12.87
C LEU A 41 -7.55 -9.23 -11.82
N ASN A 42 -7.31 -8.93 -10.53
CA ASN A 42 -7.85 -9.69 -9.42
C ASN A 42 -8.31 -8.76 -8.29
N PRO A 43 -9.45 -8.04 -8.46
CA PRO A 43 -9.88 -7.01 -7.51
C PRO A 43 -10.05 -7.50 -6.07
N TYR A 44 -10.50 -8.75 -5.90
CA TYR A 44 -10.83 -9.31 -4.58
C TYR A 44 -9.70 -10.09 -3.94
N TYR A 45 -8.82 -10.73 -4.72
CA TYR A 45 -7.74 -11.58 -4.18
C TYR A 45 -6.33 -11.07 -4.47
N GLY A 46 -6.15 -10.17 -5.43
CA GLY A 46 -4.87 -9.48 -5.64
C GLY A 46 -4.47 -8.74 -4.37
N GLN A 47 -3.21 -8.82 -3.96
CA GLN A 47 -2.73 -8.22 -2.71
C GLN A 47 -1.72 -7.12 -3.04
N CYS A 48 -2.12 -5.89 -2.78
CA CYS A 48 -1.28 -4.71 -2.88
C CYS A 48 -1.80 -3.78 -1.79
N TYR A 49 -0.88 -3.18 -1.03
CA TYR A 49 -1.23 -2.36 0.11
C TYR A 49 -0.42 -1.08 0.11
N ALA A 50 -1.09 0.03 0.41
CA ALA A 50 -0.45 1.29 0.73
C ALA A 50 -0.70 1.61 2.21
N VAL A 51 0.37 1.75 2.99
CA VAL A 51 0.34 2.01 4.43
C VAL A 51 0.86 3.42 4.68
N ILE A 52 0.02 4.24 5.30
CA ILE A 52 0.36 5.63 5.66
C ILE A 52 0.30 5.73 7.17
N THR A 53 1.36 6.23 7.80
CA THR A 53 1.47 6.38 9.25
C THR A 53 1.19 7.81 9.66
N ARG A 54 0.77 8.01 10.91
CA ARG A 54 0.43 9.32 11.48
C ARG A 54 1.64 10.23 11.66
N ASP A 55 2.82 9.66 11.92
CA ASP A 55 4.06 10.39 12.14
C ASP A 55 4.73 10.86 10.84
N ALA A 56 4.50 10.17 9.72
CA ALA A 56 5.01 10.52 8.40
C ALA A 56 3.91 10.44 7.30
N PRO A 57 2.81 11.21 7.44
CA PRO A 57 1.64 11.09 6.56
C PRO A 57 1.88 11.58 5.13
N GLU A 58 3.04 12.19 4.85
CA GLU A 58 3.53 12.59 3.53
C GLU A 58 4.22 11.47 2.73
N ARG A 59 4.53 10.34 3.38
CA ARG A 59 5.17 9.17 2.77
C ARG A 59 4.19 8.01 2.72
N VAL A 60 4.31 7.17 1.69
CA VAL A 60 3.50 5.95 1.56
C VAL A 60 4.42 4.74 1.54
N ASN A 61 4.15 3.80 2.42
CA ASN A 61 4.84 2.52 2.48
C ASN A 61 4.05 1.48 1.69
N ILE A 62 4.73 0.54 1.04
CA ILE A 62 4.10 -0.33 0.04
C ILE A 62 4.34 -1.80 0.33
N VAL A 63 3.31 -2.60 0.10
CA VAL A 63 3.43 -4.03 -0.18
C VAL A 63 2.97 -4.31 -1.59
N HIS A 64 3.80 -4.93 -2.42
CA HIS A 64 3.41 -5.30 -3.79
C HIS A 64 4.06 -6.59 -4.28
N SER A 65 3.53 -7.17 -5.36
CA SER A 65 4.15 -8.31 -6.03
C SER A 65 5.46 -7.89 -6.68
N ILE A 66 6.53 -8.68 -6.50
CA ILE A 66 7.81 -8.43 -7.20
C ILE A 66 7.64 -8.45 -8.73
N GLY A 67 6.65 -9.20 -9.24
CA GLY A 67 6.35 -9.28 -10.66
C GLY A 67 5.77 -7.99 -11.26
N GLU A 68 5.29 -7.08 -10.43
CA GLU A 68 4.69 -5.79 -10.83
C GLU A 68 5.39 -4.60 -10.14
N ILE A 69 6.61 -4.82 -9.63
CA ILE A 69 7.31 -3.83 -8.79
C ILE A 69 7.77 -2.60 -9.60
N ASP A 70 7.83 -2.70 -10.92
CA ASP A 70 8.07 -1.59 -11.83
C ASP A 70 6.99 -0.52 -11.78
N GLN A 71 5.75 -0.87 -11.41
CA GLN A 71 4.68 0.11 -11.22
C GLN A 71 4.98 1.14 -10.11
N LEU A 72 5.91 0.84 -9.21
CA LEU A 72 6.32 1.80 -8.18
C LEU A 72 7.08 3.00 -8.75
N LEU A 73 7.64 2.89 -9.96
CA LEU A 73 8.25 4.03 -10.66
C LEU A 73 7.22 5.09 -11.06
N ASP A 74 5.94 4.70 -11.21
CA ASP A 74 4.84 5.62 -11.50
C ASP A 74 4.32 6.36 -10.25
N ALA A 75 4.87 6.07 -9.07
CA ALA A 75 4.44 6.69 -7.82
C ALA A 75 4.66 8.22 -7.84
N ARG A 76 3.60 8.97 -7.53
CA ARG A 76 3.60 10.45 -7.45
C ARG A 76 3.66 10.98 -6.03
N THR A 77 3.77 10.07 -5.06
CA THR A 77 3.99 10.36 -3.64
C THR A 77 5.31 9.73 -3.22
N PRO A 78 6.11 10.41 -2.37
CA PRO A 78 7.33 9.82 -1.82
C PRO A 78 7.07 8.45 -1.20
N LEU A 79 7.84 7.45 -1.63
CA LEU A 79 7.76 6.11 -1.07
C LEU A 79 8.60 6.00 0.21
N GLY A 80 8.05 5.27 1.17
CA GLY A 80 8.70 4.87 2.42
C GLY A 80 9.33 3.49 2.29
N GLU A 81 9.04 2.64 3.27
CA GLU A 81 9.38 1.22 3.24
C GLU A 81 8.64 0.51 2.10
N VAL A 82 9.35 -0.31 1.33
CA VAL A 82 8.78 -1.10 0.24
C VAL A 82 9.10 -2.55 0.50
N HIS A 83 8.07 -3.34 0.81
CA HIS A 83 8.18 -4.78 0.95
C HIS A 83 7.53 -5.44 -0.26
N TYR A 84 8.15 -6.48 -0.81
CA TYR A 84 7.62 -7.18 -1.97
C TYR A 84 7.62 -8.68 -1.76
N TYR A 85 6.71 -9.36 -2.44
CA TYR A 85 6.52 -10.80 -2.28
C TYR A 85 6.48 -11.54 -3.62
N GLY A 86 6.70 -12.85 -3.53
CA GLY A 86 6.69 -13.76 -4.67
C GLY A 86 8.06 -13.90 -5.32
N ARG A 87 8.09 -14.51 -6.51
CA ARG A 87 9.32 -14.73 -7.28
C ARG A 87 9.10 -14.24 -8.71
N PHE A 88 9.96 -13.33 -9.16
CA PHE A 88 9.99 -12.85 -10.53
C PHE A 88 11.42 -12.47 -10.89
N TYR A 89 11.96 -13.12 -11.91
CA TYR A 89 13.35 -12.91 -12.32
C TYR A 89 13.39 -11.91 -13.47
N ARG A 90 14.19 -10.87 -13.29
CA ARG A 90 14.53 -9.92 -14.37
C ARG A 90 15.95 -10.19 -14.83
N GLU A 91 16.15 -10.24 -16.12
CA GLU A 91 17.50 -10.36 -16.68
C GLU A 91 18.29 -9.09 -16.39
N GLN A 92 19.52 -9.27 -15.91
CA GLN A 92 20.43 -8.16 -15.62
C GLN A 92 21.67 -8.31 -16.49
N SER A 93 22.02 -7.26 -17.21
CA SER A 93 23.28 -7.19 -17.93
C SER A 93 24.32 -6.45 -17.08
N PRO A 94 25.42 -7.09 -16.66
CA PRO A 94 26.45 -6.44 -15.84
C PRO A 94 27.21 -5.34 -16.60
N LEU A 95 27.04 -5.27 -17.92
CA LEU A 95 27.66 -4.27 -18.79
C LEU A 95 26.72 -3.10 -19.12
N ALA A 96 25.46 -3.17 -18.71
CA ALA A 96 24.50 -2.09 -18.98
C ALA A 96 24.74 -0.91 -18.05
N LYS A 97 24.78 0.30 -18.62
CA LYS A 97 24.77 1.54 -17.85
C LYS A 97 23.32 1.90 -17.52
N LEU A 98 22.93 1.67 -16.27
CA LEU A 98 21.55 1.90 -15.82
C LEU A 98 21.27 3.40 -15.59
N THR A 99 20.06 3.82 -15.97
CA THR A 99 19.45 5.07 -15.52
C THR A 99 19.13 5.02 -14.02
N ASP A 100 18.76 6.14 -13.42
CA ASP A 100 18.43 6.15 -11.99
C ASP A 100 17.13 5.39 -11.68
N GLU A 101 16.14 5.45 -12.57
CA GLU A 101 14.91 4.64 -12.48
C GLU A 101 15.22 3.14 -12.60
N GLU A 102 16.11 2.75 -13.52
CA GLU A 102 16.51 1.35 -13.68
C GLU A 102 17.29 0.83 -12.47
N LYS A 103 18.13 1.66 -11.82
CA LYS A 103 18.80 1.29 -10.56
C LYS A 103 17.79 1.10 -9.44
N GLN A 104 16.77 1.96 -9.37
CA GLN A 104 15.71 1.85 -8.37
C GLN A 104 14.87 0.58 -8.58
N LEU A 105 14.51 0.29 -9.82
CA LEU A 105 13.85 -0.97 -10.18
C LEU A 105 14.71 -2.18 -9.87
N GLN A 106 16.02 -2.13 -10.17
CA GLN A 106 16.96 -3.19 -9.84
C GLN A 106 17.01 -3.45 -8.33
N HIS A 107 17.04 -2.40 -7.50
CA HIS A 107 17.01 -2.50 -6.05
C HIS A 107 15.75 -3.22 -5.53
N TRP A 108 14.59 -2.97 -6.13
CA TRP A 108 13.33 -3.65 -5.78
C TRP A 108 13.10 -4.99 -6.48
N SER A 109 14.01 -5.41 -7.35
CA SER A 109 13.91 -6.68 -8.10
C SER A 109 14.84 -7.78 -7.55
N ILE A 110 15.40 -7.59 -6.35
CA ILE A 110 16.27 -8.58 -5.70
C ILE A 110 15.39 -9.70 -5.13
N VAL A 111 15.30 -10.81 -5.85
CA VAL A 111 14.43 -11.95 -5.53
C VAL A 111 14.68 -12.52 -4.12
N ASP A 112 15.92 -12.48 -3.63
CA ASP A 112 16.27 -12.99 -2.28
C ASP A 112 15.73 -12.12 -1.14
N ASN A 113 15.39 -10.86 -1.43
CA ASN A 113 14.77 -9.95 -0.47
C ASN A 113 13.23 -10.04 -0.48
N ALA A 114 12.65 -10.77 -1.44
CA ALA A 114 11.21 -10.92 -1.53
C ALA A 114 10.69 -11.90 -0.47
N TYR A 115 9.57 -11.55 0.17
CA TYR A 115 8.86 -12.44 1.06
C TYR A 115 8.14 -13.54 0.27
N ASP A 116 7.94 -14.70 0.89
CA ASP A 116 7.27 -15.83 0.21
C ASP A 116 5.79 -15.55 -0.12
N SER A 117 5.16 -14.65 0.63
CA SER A 117 3.72 -14.42 0.56
C SER A 117 3.33 -12.98 0.95
N PRO A 118 2.18 -12.48 0.45
CA PRO A 118 1.72 -11.12 0.75
C PRO A 118 1.45 -10.86 2.23
N ASP A 119 0.98 -11.86 2.97
CA ASP A 119 0.75 -11.78 4.42
C ASP A 119 2.06 -11.63 5.20
N LYS A 120 3.13 -12.34 4.81
CA LYS A 120 4.46 -12.16 5.39
C LYS A 120 5.04 -10.79 5.07
N ALA A 121 4.90 -10.32 3.83
CA ALA A 121 5.37 -8.98 3.44
C ALA A 121 4.66 -7.87 4.21
N LEU A 122 3.32 -7.93 4.32
CA LEU A 122 2.54 -6.97 5.10
C LEU A 122 2.90 -7.04 6.59
N SER A 123 3.02 -8.23 7.16
CA SER A 123 3.41 -8.39 8.57
C SER A 123 4.78 -7.78 8.84
N ALA A 124 5.76 -8.07 7.99
CA ALA A 124 7.09 -7.50 8.13
C ALA A 124 7.07 -5.97 7.97
N LEU A 125 6.25 -5.43 7.07
CA LEU A 125 6.12 -3.98 6.88
C LEU A 125 5.56 -3.32 8.15
N LEU A 126 4.47 -3.86 8.70
CA LEU A 126 3.86 -3.31 9.92
C LEU A 126 4.82 -3.40 11.12
N ILE A 127 5.67 -4.43 11.19
CA ILE A 127 6.72 -4.54 12.21
C ILE A 127 7.79 -3.46 12.00
N ALA A 128 8.28 -3.27 10.76
CA ALA A 128 9.26 -2.24 10.43
C ALA A 128 8.77 -0.82 10.77
N LEU A 129 7.46 -0.59 10.64
CA LEU A 129 6.78 0.65 11.00
C LEU A 129 6.40 0.75 12.49
N ASN A 130 6.79 -0.22 13.34
CA ASN A 130 6.47 -0.28 14.77
C ASN A 130 4.96 -0.30 15.09
N LEU A 131 4.14 -0.88 14.22
CA LEU A 131 2.67 -0.86 14.32
C LEU A 131 2.06 -2.07 15.05
N LYS A 132 2.88 -2.89 15.75
CA LYS A 132 2.42 -4.16 16.36
C LYS A 132 1.33 -3.98 17.42
N ASN A 133 1.35 -2.84 18.13
CA ASN A 133 0.46 -2.53 19.26
C ASN A 133 -0.31 -1.23 19.00
N SER A 134 -0.64 -0.99 17.73
CA SER A 134 -1.21 0.26 17.25
C SER A 134 -2.70 0.15 16.94
N ARG A 135 -3.32 1.30 16.71
CA ARG A 135 -4.68 1.40 16.18
C ARG A 135 -4.62 1.74 14.68
N ILE A 136 -5.01 0.78 13.85
CA ILE A 136 -4.84 0.87 12.40
C ILE A 136 -6.21 0.87 11.71
N GLY A 137 -6.47 1.90 10.92
CA GLY A 137 -7.61 1.92 10.01
C GLY A 137 -7.31 1.05 8.77
N TYR A 138 -8.23 0.20 8.32
CA TYR A 138 -8.01 -0.60 7.11
C TYR A 138 -9.18 -0.55 6.13
N ASP A 139 -8.85 -0.62 4.86
CA ASP A 139 -9.80 -0.66 3.75
C ASP A 139 -10.49 -2.02 3.64
N GLN A 140 -11.61 -2.21 4.33
CA GLN A 140 -12.27 -3.52 4.42
C GLN A 140 -12.75 -4.06 3.07
N ASN A 141 -12.94 -3.20 2.07
CA ASN A 141 -13.39 -3.61 0.74
C ASN A 141 -12.26 -4.17 -0.14
N GLY A 142 -11.00 -3.91 0.24
CA GLY A 142 -9.82 -4.34 -0.52
C GLY A 142 -9.09 -5.54 0.08
N PHE A 143 -9.49 -5.99 1.27
CA PHE A 143 -8.97 -7.18 1.92
C PHE A 143 -9.84 -8.40 1.58
N SER A 144 -9.19 -9.51 1.24
CA SER A 144 -9.88 -10.80 1.23
C SER A 144 -10.13 -11.27 2.68
N PRO A 145 -11.17 -12.08 2.95
CA PRO A 145 -11.40 -12.61 4.30
C PRO A 145 -10.20 -13.38 4.86
N ALA A 146 -9.50 -14.14 4.02
CA ALA A 146 -8.31 -14.90 4.41
C ALA A 146 -7.14 -13.97 4.79
N ALA A 147 -6.91 -12.90 4.02
CA ALA A 147 -5.85 -11.95 4.32
C ALA A 147 -6.12 -11.17 5.61
N LEU A 148 -7.38 -10.77 5.84
CA LEU A 148 -7.78 -10.10 7.07
C LEU A 148 -7.61 -11.03 8.29
N ALA A 149 -8.04 -12.28 8.19
CA ALA A 149 -7.88 -13.27 9.25
C ALA A 149 -6.40 -13.53 9.57
N GLY A 150 -5.55 -13.64 8.55
CA GLY A 150 -4.11 -13.77 8.72
C GLY A 150 -3.49 -12.57 9.43
N LEU A 151 -3.89 -11.36 9.04
CA LEU A 151 -3.43 -10.13 9.69
C LEU A 151 -3.86 -10.08 11.16
N GLN A 152 -5.12 -10.37 11.46
CA GLN A 152 -5.65 -10.42 12.84
C GLN A 152 -4.93 -11.46 13.70
N SER A 153 -4.61 -12.63 13.13
CA SER A 153 -3.87 -13.67 13.83
C SER A 153 -2.43 -13.26 14.18
N ASN A 154 -1.76 -12.55 13.28
CA ASN A 154 -0.36 -12.13 13.47
C ASN A 154 -0.22 -10.89 14.37
N PHE A 155 -1.28 -10.09 14.49
CA PHE A 155 -1.32 -8.80 15.19
C PHE A 155 -2.47 -8.74 16.19
N SER A 156 -2.51 -9.69 17.14
CA SER A 156 -3.59 -9.79 18.13
C SER A 156 -3.68 -8.60 19.10
N GLU A 157 -2.58 -7.87 19.29
CA GLU A 157 -2.54 -6.65 20.12
C GLU A 157 -2.87 -5.37 19.33
N THR A 158 -2.93 -5.45 17.99
CA THR A 158 -3.30 -4.34 17.12
C THR A 158 -4.82 -4.18 17.04
N GLN A 159 -5.30 -2.95 17.16
CA GLN A 159 -6.71 -2.63 16.96
C GLN A 159 -6.97 -2.31 15.49
N LEU A 160 -7.54 -3.25 14.74
CA LEU A 160 -7.95 -3.03 13.36
C LEU A 160 -9.36 -2.43 13.28
N ILE A 161 -9.47 -1.25 12.69
CA ILE A 161 -10.73 -0.49 12.55
C ILE A 161 -11.08 -0.36 11.08
N GLN A 162 -12.31 -0.68 10.71
CA GLN A 162 -12.78 -0.50 9.33
C GLN A 162 -12.76 0.98 8.94
N ALA A 163 -12.23 1.30 7.75
CA ALA A 163 -11.86 2.66 7.36
C ALA A 163 -12.32 3.09 5.95
N SER A 164 -12.93 2.19 5.16
CA SER A 164 -13.12 2.43 3.72
C SER A 164 -14.09 3.55 3.35
N GLU A 165 -15.01 3.94 4.23
CA GLU A 165 -16.06 4.94 3.93
C GLU A 165 -15.80 6.32 4.54
N ASP A 166 -15.07 6.38 5.66
CA ASP A 166 -14.87 7.61 6.42
C ASP A 166 -13.50 8.28 6.15
N TYR A 167 -12.45 7.47 5.89
CA TYR A 167 -11.04 7.95 5.85
C TYR A 167 -10.37 7.78 4.49
N LEU A 168 -10.89 6.87 3.67
CA LEU A 168 -10.32 6.50 2.38
C LEU A 168 -11.21 7.04 1.22
N CYS A 169 -10.67 7.10 0.00
CA CYS A 169 -11.08 7.93 -1.14
C CYS A 169 -12.57 7.89 -1.56
N ARG A 170 -13.42 6.99 -1.05
CA ARG A 170 -14.78 6.78 -1.59
C ARG A 170 -15.76 7.96 -1.47
N LYS A 171 -15.52 8.95 -0.61
CA LYS A 171 -16.31 10.21 -0.64
C LYS A 171 -15.88 11.22 -1.71
N VAL A 172 -14.78 10.98 -2.44
CA VAL A 172 -14.18 11.97 -3.36
C VAL A 172 -14.65 11.80 -4.81
N TYR A 173 -14.95 10.57 -5.26
CA TYR A 173 -15.43 10.40 -6.64
C TYR A 173 -16.91 10.77 -6.83
N CYS A 174 -17.76 10.69 -5.80
CA CYS A 174 -19.17 11.09 -5.94
C CYS A 174 -19.39 12.62 -5.97
N SER A 175 -18.41 13.43 -5.55
CA SER A 175 -18.52 14.90 -5.55
C SER A 175 -17.76 15.59 -6.70
N LEU A 176 -16.99 14.83 -7.49
CA LEU A 176 -16.22 15.33 -8.63
C LEU A 176 -16.77 14.91 -10.00
N ILE A 177 -17.85 14.12 -10.04
CA ILE A 177 -18.65 13.95 -11.26
C ILE A 177 -19.63 15.13 -11.31
N PRO A 178 -19.56 16.02 -12.32
CA PRO A 178 -20.63 16.99 -12.52
C PRO A 178 -21.92 16.20 -12.70
N LYS A 179 -22.95 16.50 -11.89
CA LYS A 179 -24.30 16.05 -12.21
C LYS A 179 -24.62 16.62 -13.59
N SER A 180 -24.60 15.76 -14.62
CA SER A 180 -25.19 16.08 -15.90
C SER A 180 -26.65 16.39 -15.62
N GLY A 181 -27.00 17.67 -15.77
CA GLY A 181 -28.39 18.10 -15.89
C GLY A 181 -29.00 17.64 -17.20
#